data_AF-A0A6L4YC47-F1
#
_entry.id   AF-A0A6L4YC47-F1
#
_cell.length_a   1.000
_cell.length_b   1.000
_cell.length_c   1.000
_cell.angle_alpha   90.00
_cell.angle_beta   90.00
_cell.angle_gamma   90.00
#
_symmetry.space_group_name_H-M   'P 1'
#
loop_
_entity.id
_entity.type
_entity.pdbx_description
1 polymer ?
#
loop_
_entity_poly.entity_id
_entity_poly.type
_entity_poly.pdbx_seq_one_letter_code
_entity_poly.pdbx_strand_id
1 'polypeptide(L)' 'RNLDEEALINALEGIKNYNTGGLCGHISYSAESHKGGDSSRIYRADPASGRYVAITDWRKAD' A
#
# COMPACT_ATOMS: atom_id res chain seq x y z
N ARG A 1 -17.46 -21.49 6.33
CA ARG A 1 -16.28 -20.63 6.07
C ARG A 1 -15.57 -20.49 7.40
N ASN A 2 -14.28 -20.80 7.49
CA ASN A 2 -13.52 -20.68 8.73
C ASN A 2 -13.10 -19.21 8.87
N LEU A 3 -13.54 -18.58 9.96
CA LEU A 3 -13.26 -17.19 10.30
C LEU A 3 -12.60 -17.18 11.67
N ASP A 4 -11.34 -17.60 11.68
CA ASP A 4 -10.48 -17.67 12.86
C ASP A 4 -9.18 -16.89 12.62
N GLU A 5 -8.36 -16.80 13.66
CA GLU A 5 -7.07 -16.10 13.67
C GLU A 5 -6.15 -16.60 12.55
N GLU A 6 -5.95 -17.91 12.48
CA GLU A 6 -5.07 -18.54 11.49
C GLU A 6 -5.55 -18.28 10.06
N ALA A 7 -6.86 -18.35 9.82
CA ALA A 7 -7.43 -18.02 8.52
C ALA A 7 -7.21 -16.54 8.15
N LEU A 8 -7.26 -15.62 9.11
CA LEU A 8 -6.97 -14.20 8.87
C LEU A 8 -5.48 -13.97 8.56
N ILE A 9 -4.57 -14.55 9.35
CA ILE A 9 -3.12 -14.45 9.14
C ILE A 9 -2.75 -14.97 7.75
N ASN A 10 -3.21 -16.19 7.42
CA ASN A 10 -2.96 -16.81 6.12
C ASN A 10 -3.53 -15.97 4.96
N ALA A 11 -4.71 -15.37 5.15
CA ALA A 11 -5.32 -14.51 4.13
C ALA A 11 -4.51 -13.22 3.92
N LEU A 12 -4.07 -12.56 5.00
CA LEU A 12 -3.28 -11.33 4.93
C LEU A 12 -1.91 -11.59 4.31
N GLU A 13 -1.17 -12.58 4.81
CA GLU A 13 0.16 -12.93 4.30
C GLU A 13 0.12 -13.52 2.88
N GLY A 14 -1.04 -14.01 2.44
CA GLY A 14 -1.32 -14.40 1.07
C GLY A 14 -1.48 -13.23 0.09
N ILE A 15 -1.67 -11.99 0.56
CA ILE A 15 -1.74 -10.80 -0.30
C ILE A 15 -0.35 -10.51 -0.86
N LYS A 16 -0.19 -10.68 -2.17
CA LYS A 16 1.06 -10.40 -2.91
C LYS A 16 0.78 -9.46 -4.06
N ASN A 17 1.63 -8.44 -4.21
CA ASN A 17 1.63 -7.51 -5.33
C ASN A 17 0.24 -6.91 -5.65
N TYR A 18 -0.57 -6.67 -4.62
CA TYR A 18 -1.96 -6.24 -4.78
C TYR A 18 -2.01 -4.77 -5.18
N ASN A 19 -2.67 -4.49 -6.31
CA ASN A 19 -2.86 -3.15 -6.83
C ASN A 19 -4.17 -2.56 -6.28
N THR A 20 -4.07 -1.46 -5.54
CA THR A 20 -5.22 -0.76 -4.94
C THR A 20 -5.93 0.20 -5.89
N GLY A 21 -5.62 0.16 -7.19
CA GLY A 21 -6.17 1.09 -8.17
C GLY A 21 -5.58 2.50 -8.07
N GLY A 22 -4.34 2.61 -7.56
CA GLY A 22 -3.62 3.89 -7.46
C GLY A 22 -3.78 4.66 -6.15
N LEU A 23 -4.51 4.10 -5.17
CA LEU A 23 -4.64 4.68 -3.82
C LEU A 23 -3.30 4.68 -3.06
N CYS A 24 -2.57 3.57 -3.15
CA CYS A 24 -1.21 3.41 -2.65
C CYS A 24 -0.34 2.66 -3.67
N GLY A 25 0.96 2.50 -3.37
CA GLY A 25 1.79 1.55 -4.10
C GLY A 25 1.34 0.11 -3.85
N HIS A 26 1.92 -0.84 -4.58
CA HIS A 26 1.51 -2.24 -4.48
C HIS A 26 1.72 -2.80 -3.07
N ILE A 27 0.76 -3.60 -2.60
CA ILE A 27 0.78 -4.18 -1.25
C ILE A 27 1.22 -5.64 -1.29
N SER A 28 2.16 -6.02 -0.43
CA SER A 28 2.56 -7.39 -0.15
C SER A 28 2.81 -7.57 1.34
N TYR A 29 2.23 -8.61 1.94
CA TYR A 29 2.57 -9.08 3.28
C TYR A 29 3.29 -10.42 3.21
N SER A 30 4.05 -10.79 4.22
CA SER A 30 4.59 -12.14 4.43
C SER A 30 4.83 -12.39 5.91
N ALA A 31 5.12 -13.64 6.28
CA ALA A 31 5.51 -14.02 7.64
C ALA A 31 6.72 -13.22 8.15
N GLU A 32 7.60 -12.77 7.24
CA GLU A 32 8.80 -11.99 7.55
C GLU A 32 8.60 -10.47 7.45
N SER A 33 7.50 -10.00 6.85
CA SER A 33 7.25 -8.57 6.62
C SER A 33 5.77 -8.21 6.67
N HIS A 34 5.38 -7.55 7.76
CA HIS A 34 4.01 -7.10 8.01
C HIS A 34 3.75 -5.63 7.63
N LYS A 35 4.70 -4.95 6.99
CA LYS A 35 4.58 -3.52 6.62
C LYS A 35 3.60 -3.29 5.45
N GLY A 36 3.34 -4.30 4.62
CA GLY A 36 2.48 -4.20 3.45
C GLY A 36 3.14 -3.49 2.26
N GLY A 37 3.99 -2.49 2.49
CA GLY A 37 4.75 -1.83 1.42
C GLY A 37 5.62 -0.70 1.96
N ASP A 38 6.56 -0.25 1.15
CA ASP A 38 7.53 0.78 1.51
C ASP A 38 7.70 1.84 0.41
N SER A 39 6.71 1.93 -0.48
CA SER A 39 6.67 2.96 -1.50
C SER A 39 5.90 4.19 -1.04
N SER A 40 6.37 5.36 -1.48
CA SER A 40 5.79 6.66 -1.17
C SER A 40 5.73 7.55 -2.41
N ARG A 41 4.92 8.60 -2.35
CA ARG A 41 4.79 9.65 -3.37
C ARG A 41 4.95 11.01 -2.71
N ILE A 42 5.53 11.95 -3.43
CA ILE A 42 5.60 13.34 -3.00
C ILE A 42 4.45 14.10 -3.66
N TYR A 43 3.76 14.91 -2.85
CA TYR A 43 2.66 15.74 -3.28
C TYR A 43 2.98 17.22 -3.08
N ARG A 44 2.54 18.04 -4.03
CA ARG A 44 2.52 19.50 -3.90
C ARG A 44 1.09 19.93 -3.60
N ALA A 45 0.91 20.81 -2.62
CA ALA A 45 -0.38 21.45 -2.37
C ALA A 45 -0.70 22.42 -3.52
N ASP A 46 -1.94 22.36 -4.02
CA ASP A 46 -2.52 23.34 -4.94
C ASP A 46 -3.69 24.04 -4.24
N PRO A 47 -3.45 25.23 -3.64
CA PRO A 47 -4.49 25.97 -2.93
C PRO A 47 -5.65 26.42 -3.82
N ALA A 48 -5.41 26.63 -5.12
CA ALA A 48 -6.44 27.12 -6.04
C ALA A 48 -7.54 26.06 -6.27
N SER A 49 -7.15 24.79 -6.35
CA SER A 49 -8.09 23.67 -6.47
C SER A 49 -8.45 23.00 -5.14
N GLY A 50 -7.73 23.32 -4.06
CA GLY A 50 -7.90 22.68 -2.75
C GLY A 50 -7.44 21.22 -2.74
N ARG A 51 -6.46 20.86 -3.57
CA ARG A 51 -6.01 19.47 -3.76
C ARG A 51 -4.52 19.32 -3.54
N TYR A 52 -4.10 18.09 -3.23
CA TYR A 52 -2.71 17.67 -3.34
C TYR A 52 -2.48 17.01 -4.69
N VAL A 53 -1.51 17.49 -5.45
CA VAL A 53 -1.15 16.97 -6.76
C VAL A 53 0.14 16.18 -6.63
N ALA A 54 0.13 14.91 -7.04
CA ALA A 54 1.32 14.07 -7.07
C ALA A 54 2.35 14.69 -8.03
N ILE A 55 3.59 14.86 -7.57
CA ILE A 55 4.71 15.36 -8.39
C ILE A 55 5.76 14.29 -8.66
N THR A 56 5.55 13.08 -8.14
CA THR A 56 6.37 11.89 -8.38
C THR A 56 5.48 10.68 -8.57
N ASP A 57 6.00 9.67 -9.28
CA ASP A 57 5.49 8.30 -9.19
C ASP A 57 5.76 7.68 -7.81
N TRP A 58 5.26 6.46 -7.60
CA TRP A 58 5.62 5.67 -6.42
C TRP A 58 7.12 5.38 -6.41
N ARG A 59 7.78 5.70 -5.29
CA ARG A 59 9.22 5.49 -5.08
C ARG A 59 9.44 4.68 -3.83
N LYS A 60 10.38 3.74 -3.90
CA LYS A 60 10.87 3.00 -2.73
C LYS A 60 11.97 3.82 -2.05
N ALA A 61 12.03 3.79 -0.72
CA ALA A 61 13.22 4.28 -0.02
C ALA A 61 14.35 3.27 -0.22
N ASP A 62 15.54 3.75 -0.58
CA ASP A 62 16.76 2.94 -0.68
C ASP A 62 17.25 2.46 0.69
#